data_AF-A0A8H6SRY7-F1
#
_entry.id   AF-A0A8H6SRY7-F1
#
_cell.length_a   1.000
_cell.length_b   1.000
_cell.length_c   1.000
_cell.angle_alpha   90.00
_cell.angle_beta   90.00
_cell.angle_gamma   90.00
#
_symmetry.space_group_name_H-M   'P 1'
#
loop_
_entity.id
_entity.type
_entity.pdbx_description
1 polymer ?
#
loop_
_entity_poly.entity_id
_entity_poly.type
_entity_poly.pdbx_seq_one_letter_code
_entity_poly.pdbx_strand_id
1 'polypeptide(L)'
;MTVSLLSLPPELHQLIATFLTTEVKNETLPHLPNLNALAQTCSQLHQSVQCMLFDVCRKYRVLGEHALGFAVRRDRPDLLDSLVCVGVSLAARLVFVRPVYEPLHLAAWLRHPDVVEKLLELYAEDAPFFAYTRIENKTPLDYAACARAMDIVPLLADIQPSLQHNSDGASSRYCYINRALCWAATDDRTQVLSFLLERYPAEVDPNFFFNAGADEDDWTPTALFAACNGPFENLGVVRQLLAAGANPNIFMPNHIPLLAAARGNHIDIIEALLEAGADIHVRDDRLCGGIHHALYYGMNVSQSRTLRLLLERGADPNRADADSVTPMHLACAWKYDPGDAKWAVGLLLEFGGAPSVNHVSGAGQTPVDVARSCSGSGLRQWSELVEELLLPHITDEKKRQETIDWLRSRRVKNPTELDVATRFTTALWDP
;
A
#
# COMPACT_ATOMS: atom_id res chain seq x y z
N MET A 1 -28.53 42.65 28.76
CA MET A 1 -29.19 42.34 30.05
C MET A 1 -28.87 40.91 30.39
N THR A 2 -28.15 40.74 31.50
CA THR A 2 -27.71 39.46 32.08
C THR A 2 -28.92 38.64 32.49
N VAL A 3 -29.32 37.69 31.64
CA VAL A 3 -30.27 36.68 32.01
C VAL A 3 -29.47 35.52 32.62
N SER A 4 -29.49 35.48 33.95
CA SER A 4 -28.88 34.43 34.77
C SER A 4 -29.56 33.09 34.47
N LEU A 5 -28.81 31.99 34.64
CA LEU A 5 -29.30 30.60 34.57
C LEU A 5 -30.60 30.34 35.37
N LEU A 6 -30.95 31.22 36.31
CA LEU A 6 -32.21 31.20 37.06
C LEU A 6 -33.48 31.52 36.25
N SER A 7 -33.39 31.86 34.96
CA SER A 7 -34.56 32.15 34.11
C SER A 7 -34.99 30.99 33.21
N LEU A 8 -34.29 29.86 33.23
CA LEU A 8 -34.77 28.67 32.52
C LEU A 8 -36.00 28.12 33.28
N PRO A 9 -37.05 27.68 32.57
CA PRO A 9 -38.19 27.05 33.20
C PRO A 9 -37.73 25.89 34.10
N PRO A 10 -38.25 25.75 35.33
CA PRO A 10 -37.84 24.70 36.26
C PRO A 10 -37.96 23.29 35.67
N GLU A 11 -38.84 23.08 34.68
CA GLU A 11 -38.97 21.79 33.98
C GLU A 11 -37.70 21.41 33.19
N LEU A 12 -36.97 22.39 32.64
CA LEU A 12 -35.76 22.16 31.83
C LEU A 12 -34.54 21.83 32.68
N HIS A 13 -34.41 22.47 33.85
CA HIS A 13 -33.40 22.09 34.85
C HIS A 13 -33.62 20.69 35.38
N GLN A 14 -34.89 20.35 35.64
CA GLN A 14 -35.27 19.03 36.09
C GLN A 14 -35.01 18.01 34.98
N LEU A 15 -35.32 18.28 33.72
CA LEU A 15 -35.04 17.40 32.58
C LEU A 15 -33.54 17.13 32.36
N ILE A 16 -32.68 18.16 32.42
CA ILE A 16 -31.23 18.00 32.26
C ILE A 16 -30.63 17.23 33.44
N ALA A 17 -31.04 17.56 34.67
CA ALA A 17 -30.60 16.85 35.88
C ALA A 17 -31.10 15.40 35.90
N THR A 18 -32.34 15.15 35.47
CA THR A 18 -32.92 13.80 35.38
C THR A 18 -32.23 13.02 34.27
N PHE A 19 -32.05 13.57 33.06
CA PHE A 19 -31.32 12.93 31.96
C PHE A 19 -29.91 12.47 32.38
N LEU A 20 -29.15 13.34 33.06
CA LEU A 20 -27.81 13.02 33.58
C LEU A 20 -27.80 12.07 34.78
N THR A 21 -28.86 12.00 35.61
CA THR A 21 -28.92 11.13 36.80
C THR A 21 -29.62 9.78 36.56
N THR A 22 -30.49 9.68 35.56
CA THR A 22 -31.16 8.42 35.20
C THR A 22 -30.26 7.51 34.37
N GLU A 23 -29.41 8.06 33.49
CA GLU A 23 -28.45 7.26 32.70
C GLU A 23 -27.21 6.84 33.51
N VAL A 24 -26.81 7.61 34.54
CA VAL A 24 -25.71 7.25 35.47
C VAL A 24 -26.07 6.07 36.40
N LYS A 25 -27.37 5.82 36.64
CA LYS A 25 -27.82 4.69 37.47
C LYS A 25 -27.91 3.35 36.73
N ASN A 26 -27.86 3.34 35.41
CA ASN A 26 -28.16 2.15 34.59
C ASN A 26 -26.95 1.51 33.89
N GLU A 27 -25.71 1.94 34.16
CA GLU A 27 -24.48 1.42 33.49
C GLU A 27 -24.53 1.44 31.94
N THR A 28 -25.49 2.13 31.34
CA THR A 28 -25.59 2.31 29.90
C THR A 28 -25.07 3.69 29.53
N LEU A 29 -24.11 3.73 28.60
CA LEU A 29 -23.62 4.95 27.94
C LEU A 29 -24.80 5.89 27.65
N PRO A 30 -24.72 7.18 28.00
CA PRO A 30 -25.76 8.12 27.61
C PRO A 30 -25.92 8.09 26.10
N HIS A 31 -27.16 7.96 25.61
CA HIS A 31 -27.41 7.75 24.17
C HIS A 31 -26.73 8.86 23.35
N LEU A 32 -25.64 8.52 22.65
CA LEU A 32 -24.81 9.44 21.85
C LEU A 32 -25.61 10.37 20.91
N PRO A 33 -26.73 9.95 20.30
CA PRO A 33 -27.58 10.84 19.51
C PRO A 33 -28.21 11.97 20.34
N ASN A 34 -28.58 11.71 21.59
CA ASN A 34 -29.22 12.68 22.48
C ASN A 34 -28.21 13.70 23.02
N LEU A 35 -26.98 13.26 23.33
CA LEU A 35 -25.88 14.16 23.69
C LEU A 35 -25.41 15.01 22.51
N ASN A 36 -25.34 14.43 21.29
CA ASN A 36 -25.04 15.20 20.08
C ASN A 36 -26.18 16.17 19.75
N ALA A 37 -27.44 15.77 19.91
CA ALA A 37 -28.59 16.66 19.71
C ALA A 37 -28.61 17.78 20.75
N LEU A 38 -28.29 17.50 22.01
CA LEU A 38 -28.14 18.50 23.08
C LEU A 38 -26.97 19.45 22.79
N ALA A 39 -25.81 18.94 22.42
CA ALA A 39 -24.65 19.76 22.06
C ALA A 39 -24.91 20.61 20.79
N GLN A 40 -25.58 20.06 19.79
CA GLN A 40 -25.96 20.77 18.56
C GLN A 40 -27.02 21.84 18.84
N THR A 41 -28.06 21.53 19.62
CA THR A 41 -29.08 22.52 20.02
C THR A 41 -28.50 23.61 20.91
N CYS A 42 -27.61 23.28 21.84
CA CYS A 42 -26.87 24.29 22.62
C CYS A 42 -25.94 25.15 21.75
N SER A 43 -25.29 24.57 20.73
CA SER A 43 -24.42 25.31 19.79
C SER A 43 -25.18 26.26 18.86
N GLN A 44 -26.42 25.90 18.51
CA GLN A 44 -27.29 26.73 17.65
C GLN A 44 -28.00 27.84 18.43
N LEU A 45 -28.19 27.68 19.74
CA LEU A 45 -29.04 28.59 20.51
C LEU A 45 -28.27 29.67 21.26
N HIS A 46 -27.15 29.45 21.99
CA HIS A 46 -26.59 30.50 22.85
C HIS A 46 -25.07 30.49 23.10
N GLN A 47 -24.52 31.70 23.23
CA GLN A 47 -23.12 32.05 23.48
C GLN A 47 -22.65 31.78 24.93
N SER A 48 -23.53 31.38 25.88
CA SER A 48 -23.26 31.35 27.34
C SER A 48 -23.45 30.00 28.06
N VAL A 49 -23.73 28.90 27.34
CA VAL A 49 -23.88 27.53 27.93
C VAL A 49 -22.54 26.92 28.37
N GLN A 50 -21.45 27.62 28.11
CA GLN A 50 -20.07 27.25 28.39
C GLN A 50 -19.87 26.65 29.80
N CYS A 51 -20.33 27.30 30.87
CA CYS A 51 -20.02 26.89 32.25
C CYS A 51 -20.61 25.52 32.69
N MET A 52 -21.87 25.21 32.33
CA MET A 52 -22.46 23.92 32.74
C MET A 52 -21.85 22.75 31.96
N LEU A 53 -21.57 22.93 30.67
CA LEU A 53 -20.87 21.93 29.89
C LEU A 53 -19.46 21.69 30.47
N PHE A 54 -18.80 22.76 30.92
CA PHE A 54 -17.50 22.70 31.60
C PHE A 54 -17.53 21.93 32.93
N ASP A 55 -18.50 22.18 33.80
CA ASP A 55 -18.63 21.44 35.06
C ASP A 55 -18.92 19.95 34.84
N VAL A 56 -19.68 19.62 33.79
CA VAL A 56 -19.96 18.23 33.40
C VAL A 56 -18.72 17.58 32.78
N CYS A 57 -17.97 18.24 31.90
CA CYS A 57 -16.70 17.73 31.36
C CYS A 57 -15.65 17.50 32.44
N ARG A 58 -15.59 18.36 33.46
CA ARG A 58 -14.71 18.21 34.63
C ARG A 58 -15.07 16.97 35.46
N LYS A 59 -16.37 16.64 35.55
CA LYS A 59 -16.87 15.53 36.36
C LYS A 59 -16.88 14.19 35.61
N TYR A 60 -17.06 14.21 34.29
CA TYR A 60 -17.20 13.02 33.46
C TYR A 60 -16.13 12.99 32.36
N ARG A 61 -15.05 12.25 32.61
CA ARG A 61 -13.89 12.08 31.71
C ARG A 61 -14.30 11.77 30.26
N VAL A 62 -15.24 10.84 30.07
CA VAL A 62 -15.73 10.42 28.74
C VAL A 62 -16.29 11.58 27.92
N LEU A 63 -17.00 12.52 28.56
CA LEU A 63 -17.56 13.68 27.87
C LEU A 63 -16.46 14.67 27.48
N GLY A 64 -15.45 14.84 28.34
CA GLY A 64 -14.26 15.63 28.03
C GLY A 64 -13.50 15.10 26.81
N GLU A 65 -13.30 13.78 26.73
CA GLU A 65 -12.65 13.13 25.58
C GLU A 65 -13.46 13.30 24.28
N HIS A 66 -14.80 13.23 24.35
CA HIS A 66 -15.66 13.52 23.20
C HIS A 66 -15.60 14.98 22.76
N ALA A 67 -15.63 15.91 23.71
CA ALA A 67 -15.56 17.34 23.42
C ALA A 67 -14.22 17.70 22.77
N LEU A 68 -13.13 17.09 23.24
CA LEU A 68 -11.80 17.19 22.65
C LEU A 68 -11.79 16.63 21.22
N GLY A 69 -12.30 15.41 21.01
CA GLY A 69 -12.42 14.83 19.67
C GLY A 69 -13.35 15.62 18.74
N PHE A 70 -14.35 16.33 19.26
CA PHE A 70 -15.19 17.24 18.49
C PHE A 70 -14.44 18.51 18.10
N ALA A 71 -13.71 19.12 19.03
CA ALA A 71 -12.90 20.32 18.79
C ALA A 71 -11.87 20.07 17.69
N VAL A 72 -11.16 18.95 17.76
CA VAL A 72 -10.19 18.56 16.73
C VAL A 72 -10.87 18.31 15.38
N ARG A 73 -11.97 17.53 15.33
CA ARG A 73 -12.66 17.22 14.06
C ARG A 73 -13.31 18.41 13.37
N ARG A 74 -13.63 19.45 14.12
CA ARG A 74 -14.30 20.66 13.61
C ARG A 74 -13.35 21.83 13.43
N ASP A 75 -12.04 21.60 13.60
CA ASP A 75 -11.02 22.63 13.46
C ASP A 75 -11.31 23.85 14.37
N ARG A 76 -11.51 23.58 15.66
CA ARG A 76 -11.90 24.60 16.66
C ARG A 76 -10.79 24.77 17.72
N PRO A 77 -9.70 25.50 17.42
CA PRO A 77 -8.61 25.73 18.37
C PRO A 77 -9.09 26.49 19.62
N ASP A 78 -10.05 27.42 19.49
CA ASP A 78 -10.65 28.17 20.63
C ASP A 78 -11.23 27.26 21.72
N LEU A 79 -11.75 26.09 21.32
CA LEU A 79 -12.34 25.14 22.26
C LEU A 79 -11.26 24.38 23.04
N LEU A 80 -10.03 24.29 22.53
CA LEU A 80 -8.93 23.62 23.22
C LEU A 80 -8.52 24.40 24.47
N ASP A 81 -8.36 25.72 24.38
CA ASP A 81 -8.08 26.59 25.54
C ASP A 81 -9.13 26.39 26.64
N SER A 82 -10.39 26.36 26.21
CA SER A 82 -11.53 26.17 27.10
C SER A 82 -11.51 24.79 27.77
N LEU A 83 -11.14 23.73 27.04
CA LEU A 83 -11.07 22.37 27.56
C LEU A 83 -9.89 22.18 28.53
N VAL A 84 -8.75 22.81 28.26
CA VAL A 84 -7.57 22.80 29.15
C VAL A 84 -7.89 23.52 30.47
N CYS A 85 -8.57 24.67 30.43
CA CYS A 85 -9.04 25.39 31.63
C CYS A 85 -9.90 24.51 32.55
N VAL A 86 -10.58 23.51 31.99
CA VAL A 86 -11.49 22.60 32.69
C VAL A 86 -10.76 21.35 33.23
N GLY A 87 -9.47 21.19 32.89
CA GLY A 87 -8.65 20.05 33.29
C GLY A 87 -8.87 18.81 32.43
N VAL A 88 -9.40 18.95 31.21
CA VAL A 88 -9.48 17.85 30.26
C VAL A 88 -8.06 17.52 29.78
N SER A 89 -7.67 16.24 29.89
CA SER A 89 -6.35 15.80 29.43
C SER A 89 -6.27 15.80 27.90
N LEU A 90 -5.32 16.55 27.36
CA LEU A 90 -4.99 16.56 25.92
C LEU A 90 -4.23 15.30 25.46
N ALA A 91 -3.82 14.44 26.41
CA ALA A 91 -3.20 13.15 26.14
C ALA A 91 -4.23 12.02 25.97
N ALA A 92 -5.52 12.34 25.97
CA ALA A 92 -6.56 11.33 25.99
C ALA A 92 -6.64 10.59 24.65
N ARG A 93 -6.66 9.26 24.72
CA ARG A 93 -7.00 8.40 23.58
C ARG A 93 -8.48 8.56 23.26
N LEU A 94 -8.78 8.99 22.04
CA LEU A 94 -10.13 9.23 21.55
C LEU A 94 -10.78 7.90 21.13
N VAL A 95 -11.18 7.08 22.10
CA VAL A 95 -11.67 5.70 21.90
C VAL A 95 -12.99 5.61 21.11
N PHE A 96 -13.70 6.73 20.97
CA PHE A 96 -14.96 6.83 20.22
C PHE A 96 -14.77 7.10 18.72
N VAL A 97 -13.53 7.35 18.30
CA VAL A 97 -13.12 7.38 16.91
C VAL A 97 -12.44 6.04 16.63
N ARG A 98 -12.82 5.36 15.54
CA ARG A 98 -12.09 4.20 15.03
C ARG A 98 -11.39 4.59 13.73
N PRO A 99 -10.08 4.33 13.59
CA PRO A 99 -9.15 3.80 14.61
C PRO A 99 -8.93 4.79 15.77
N VAL A 100 -8.35 4.30 16.88
CA VAL A 100 -8.17 5.10 18.11
C VAL A 100 -7.06 6.12 17.88
N TYR A 101 -7.37 7.41 17.97
CA TYR A 101 -6.38 8.48 17.80
C TYR A 101 -6.11 9.24 19.09
N GLU A 102 -4.93 9.84 19.22
CA GLU A 102 -4.71 10.99 20.10
C GLU A 102 -5.01 12.28 19.31
N PRO A 103 -5.28 13.41 20.00
CA PRO A 103 -5.68 14.66 19.36
C PRO A 103 -4.71 15.12 18.26
N LEU A 104 -3.41 14.99 18.50
CA LEU A 104 -2.38 15.41 17.56
C LEU A 104 -2.35 14.56 16.29
N HIS A 105 -2.46 13.22 16.40
CA HIS A 105 -2.56 12.33 15.24
C HIS A 105 -3.82 12.60 14.42
N LEU A 106 -4.95 12.81 15.09
CA LEU A 106 -6.21 13.12 14.42
C LEU A 106 -6.15 14.47 13.69
N ALA A 107 -5.59 15.49 14.32
CA ALA A 107 -5.41 16.81 13.71
C ALA A 107 -4.48 16.75 12.49
N ALA A 108 -3.38 16.00 12.59
CA ALA A 108 -2.45 15.77 11.50
C ALA A 108 -3.10 15.05 10.31
N TRP A 109 -3.88 13.99 10.58
CA TRP A 109 -4.62 13.24 9.56
C TRP A 109 -5.71 14.07 8.88
N LEU A 110 -6.45 14.87 9.65
CA LEU A 110 -7.52 15.73 9.13
C LEU A 110 -7.01 17.01 8.46
N ARG A 111 -5.69 17.28 8.54
CA ARG A 111 -5.03 18.45 7.96
C ARG A 111 -5.50 19.78 8.58
N HIS A 112 -5.60 19.84 9.91
CA HIS A 112 -6.02 21.03 10.65
C HIS A 112 -4.81 21.75 11.26
N PRO A 113 -4.14 22.67 10.52
CA PRO A 113 -2.90 23.30 10.98
C PRO A 113 -3.09 24.12 12.26
N ASP A 114 -4.16 24.91 12.35
CA ASP A 114 -4.46 25.76 13.51
C ASP A 114 -4.62 24.94 14.79
N VAL A 115 -5.29 23.79 14.70
CA VAL A 115 -5.41 22.85 15.81
C VAL A 115 -4.07 22.20 16.15
N VAL A 116 -3.24 21.85 15.17
CA VAL A 116 -1.89 21.29 15.42
C VAL A 116 -1.02 22.32 16.14
N GLU A 117 -0.92 23.53 15.62
CA GLU A 117 -0.17 24.63 16.26
C GLU A 117 -0.65 24.82 17.70
N LYS A 118 -1.96 24.91 17.88
CA LYS A 118 -2.54 25.11 19.20
C LYS A 118 -2.28 23.97 20.16
N LEU A 119 -2.35 22.72 19.70
CA LEU A 119 -2.02 21.56 20.52
C LEU A 119 -0.55 21.57 20.92
N LEU A 120 0.37 21.87 19.99
CA LEU A 120 1.80 21.97 20.29
C LEU A 120 2.10 23.08 21.30
N GLU A 121 1.44 24.24 21.19
CA GLU A 121 1.51 25.31 22.20
C GLU A 121 1.05 24.83 23.58
N LEU A 122 -0.09 24.15 23.63
CA LEU A 122 -0.70 23.69 24.89
C LEU A 122 0.08 22.53 25.54
N TYR A 123 0.74 21.69 24.74
CA TYR A 123 1.64 20.64 25.26
C TYR A 123 2.94 21.22 25.85
N ALA A 124 3.37 22.41 25.43
CA ALA A 124 4.57 23.08 25.92
C ALA A 124 5.80 22.15 25.92
N GLU A 125 6.39 21.88 27.11
CA GLU A 125 7.58 21.03 27.25
C GLU A 125 7.33 19.55 26.88
N ASP A 126 6.08 19.10 26.91
CA ASP A 126 5.68 17.73 26.56
C ASP A 126 5.43 17.56 25.05
N ALA A 127 5.46 18.63 24.24
CA ALA A 127 5.23 18.55 22.80
C ALA A 127 6.13 17.53 22.07
N PRO A 128 7.44 17.42 22.38
CA PRO A 128 8.30 16.37 21.83
C PRO A 128 7.90 14.96 22.23
N PHE A 129 7.24 14.75 23.37
CA PHE A 129 6.74 13.42 23.71
C PHE A 129 5.57 13.06 22.79
N PHE A 130 4.55 13.91 22.69
CA PHE A 130 3.35 13.68 21.88
C PHE A 130 3.63 13.61 20.38
N ALA A 131 4.57 14.42 19.88
CA ALA A 131 4.97 14.39 18.49
C ALA A 131 5.59 13.03 18.08
N TYR A 132 6.17 12.28 19.02
CA TYR A 132 6.84 11.01 18.74
C TYR A 132 6.03 9.78 19.20
N THR A 133 4.89 10.00 19.88
CA THR A 133 3.98 8.93 20.30
C THR A 133 3.48 8.13 19.10
N ARG A 134 3.46 6.80 19.24
CA ARG A 134 3.02 5.87 18.20
C ARG A 134 1.64 5.32 18.51
N ILE A 135 0.76 5.42 17.51
CA ILE A 135 -0.58 4.81 17.50
C ILE A 135 -0.65 3.93 16.27
N GLU A 136 -0.94 2.64 16.46
CA GLU A 136 -0.93 1.66 15.36
C GLU A 136 0.40 1.74 14.58
N ASN A 137 1.50 1.85 15.31
CA ASN A 137 2.85 2.06 14.80
C ASN A 137 3.06 3.34 13.96
N LYS A 138 2.13 4.31 13.93
CA LYS A 138 2.25 5.60 13.21
C LYS A 138 2.36 6.78 14.15
N THR A 139 3.20 7.75 13.78
CA THR A 139 3.34 9.03 14.50
C THR A 139 2.45 10.12 13.88
N PRO A 140 2.24 11.27 14.54
CA PRO A 140 1.56 12.41 13.93
C PRO A 140 2.20 12.87 12.61
N LEU A 141 3.53 12.86 12.50
CA LEU A 141 4.21 13.20 11.25
C LEU A 141 3.96 12.15 10.16
N ASP A 142 3.89 10.85 10.51
CA ASP A 142 3.50 9.81 9.55
C ASP A 142 2.09 10.08 8.98
N TYR A 143 1.14 10.45 9.85
CA TYR A 143 -0.22 10.82 9.43
C TYR A 143 -0.24 12.11 8.59
N ALA A 144 0.52 13.14 8.96
CA ALA A 144 0.64 14.37 8.18
C ALA A 144 1.24 14.12 6.79
N ALA A 145 2.28 13.27 6.72
CA ALA A 145 2.91 12.85 5.48
C ALA A 145 1.92 12.05 4.61
N CYS A 146 1.15 11.12 5.20
CA CYS A 146 0.09 10.39 4.49
C CYS A 146 -1.02 11.32 3.97
N ALA A 147 -1.42 12.32 4.76
CA ALA A 147 -2.51 13.23 4.43
C ALA A 147 -2.12 14.37 3.46
N ARG A 148 -0.85 14.45 3.03
CA ARG A 148 -0.32 15.54 2.18
C ARG A 148 -0.45 16.92 2.84
N ALA A 149 -0.30 16.96 4.17
CA ALA A 149 -0.50 18.16 4.98
C ALA A 149 0.75 19.06 4.99
N MET A 150 1.01 19.77 3.88
CA MET A 150 2.22 20.60 3.73
C MET A 150 2.35 21.72 4.77
N ASP A 151 1.25 22.18 5.36
CA ASP A 151 1.29 23.20 6.42
C ASP A 151 1.68 22.61 7.78
N ILE A 152 1.44 21.31 7.98
CA ILE A 152 1.67 20.59 9.25
C ILE A 152 3.01 19.86 9.25
N VAL A 153 3.44 19.34 8.10
CA VAL A 153 4.71 18.61 7.98
C VAL A 153 5.90 19.43 8.50
N PRO A 154 6.09 20.72 8.15
CA PRO A 154 7.16 21.55 8.70
C PRO A 154 7.04 21.69 10.22
N LEU A 155 5.84 22.00 10.72
CA LEU A 155 5.57 22.20 12.16
C LEU A 155 5.97 20.99 12.99
N LEU A 156 5.65 19.78 12.52
CA LEU A 156 5.99 18.53 13.22
C LEU A 156 7.45 18.12 13.00
N ALA A 157 8.01 18.33 11.80
CA ALA A 157 9.39 17.93 11.48
C ALA A 157 10.46 18.82 12.15
N ASP A 158 10.13 20.08 12.45
CA ASP A 158 11.03 21.00 13.16
C ASP A 158 11.16 20.66 14.67
N ILE A 159 10.25 19.84 15.22
CA ILE A 159 10.24 19.48 16.65
C ILE A 159 11.47 18.64 17.02
N GLN A 160 12.30 19.19 17.91
CA GLN A 160 13.48 18.52 18.45
C GLN A 160 13.10 17.56 19.60
N PRO A 161 13.65 16.33 19.64
CA PRO A 161 13.43 15.43 20.76
C PRO A 161 14.12 15.93 22.04
N SER A 162 13.50 15.74 23.21
CA SER A 162 14.08 16.14 24.49
C SER A 162 15.21 15.19 24.94
N LEU A 163 16.25 15.73 25.61
CA LEU A 163 17.42 14.97 26.07
C LEU A 163 17.09 13.85 27.08
N GLN A 164 15.99 13.96 27.83
CA GLN A 164 15.61 12.97 28.85
C GLN A 164 14.93 11.71 28.29
N HIS A 165 14.31 11.80 27.11
CA HIS A 165 13.73 10.65 26.40
C HIS A 165 14.66 10.14 25.29
N ASN A 166 15.79 10.81 25.09
CA ASN A 166 16.90 10.37 24.29
C ASN A 166 17.78 9.40 25.09
N SER A 167 17.36 8.14 25.21
CA SER A 167 18.36 7.11 25.53
C SER A 167 19.44 7.03 24.44
N ASP A 168 19.14 7.49 23.20
CA ASP A 168 20.10 7.50 22.07
C ASP A 168 20.11 8.74 21.15
N GLY A 169 19.33 9.81 21.38
CA GLY A 169 19.50 11.13 20.71
C GLY A 169 19.26 11.19 19.21
N ALA A 170 20.15 10.56 18.45
CA ALA A 170 20.08 10.37 17.01
C ALA A 170 18.97 9.39 16.61
N SER A 171 18.74 8.30 17.35
CA SER A 171 17.80 7.25 16.93
C SER A 171 16.34 7.69 16.85
N SER A 172 15.87 8.58 17.73
CA SER A 172 14.45 8.98 17.76
C SER A 172 14.07 9.93 16.61
N ARG A 173 14.85 11.00 16.39
CA ARG A 173 14.60 11.96 15.31
C ARG A 173 14.89 11.39 13.93
N TYR A 174 16.00 10.67 13.82
CA TYR A 174 16.35 9.96 12.60
C TYR A 174 15.23 9.00 12.17
N CYS A 175 14.74 8.16 13.09
CA CYS A 175 13.62 7.28 12.77
C CYS A 175 12.34 8.06 12.44
N TYR A 176 12.08 9.18 13.13
CA TYR A 176 10.87 9.98 12.94
C TYR A 176 10.74 10.53 11.52
N ILE A 177 11.79 11.18 11.02
CA ILE A 177 11.80 11.79 9.69
C ILE A 177 11.84 10.73 8.60
N ASN A 178 12.66 9.69 8.75
CA ASN A 178 12.80 8.68 7.71
C ASN A 178 11.55 7.79 7.55
N ARG A 179 10.80 7.56 8.62
CA ARG A 179 9.49 6.89 8.51
C ARG A 179 8.48 7.75 7.74
N ALA A 180 8.43 9.05 8.03
CA ALA A 180 7.58 9.98 7.32
C ALA A 180 7.95 10.04 5.82
N LEU A 181 9.24 9.92 5.49
CA LEU A 181 9.72 9.78 4.11
C LEU A 181 9.16 8.51 3.44
N CYS A 182 9.20 7.35 4.12
CA CYS A 182 8.60 6.11 3.59
C CYS A 182 7.10 6.28 3.32
N TRP A 183 6.36 6.91 4.23
CA TRP A 183 4.94 7.20 4.03
C TRP A 183 4.71 8.19 2.89
N ALA A 184 5.51 9.25 2.77
CA ALA A 184 5.43 10.20 1.66
C ALA A 184 5.63 9.51 0.29
N ALA A 185 6.45 8.46 0.24
CA ALA A 185 6.76 7.76 -1.00
C ALA A 185 5.62 6.89 -1.58
N THR A 186 4.57 6.57 -0.81
CA THR A 186 3.54 5.59 -1.24
C THR A 186 2.48 6.10 -2.25
N ASP A 187 2.28 7.41 -2.43
CA ASP A 187 1.03 7.92 -3.09
C ASP A 187 1.16 9.31 -3.77
N ASP A 188 2.06 9.44 -4.74
CA ASP A 188 2.38 10.70 -5.46
C ASP A 188 2.46 11.94 -4.54
N ARG A 189 3.06 11.78 -3.35
CA ARG A 189 3.23 12.85 -2.36
C ARG A 189 4.56 13.56 -2.58
N THR A 190 4.84 13.86 -3.85
CA THR A 190 6.11 14.40 -4.34
C THR A 190 6.53 15.67 -3.59
N GLN A 191 5.56 16.51 -3.18
CA GLN A 191 5.83 17.74 -2.42
C GLN A 191 6.35 17.48 -1.00
N VAL A 192 5.74 16.55 -0.26
CA VAL A 192 6.19 16.19 1.11
C VAL A 192 7.57 15.56 1.03
N LEU A 193 7.77 14.65 0.06
CA LEU A 193 9.06 14.01 -0.16
C LEU A 193 10.17 15.03 -0.49
N SER A 194 9.91 15.92 -1.45
CA SER A 194 10.86 16.97 -1.85
C SER A 194 11.21 17.86 -0.66
N PHE A 195 10.20 18.28 0.11
CA PHE A 195 10.42 19.08 1.31
C PHE A 195 11.32 18.38 2.32
N LEU A 196 11.06 17.11 2.63
CA LEU A 196 11.87 16.38 3.61
C LEU A 196 13.32 16.21 3.12
N LEU A 197 13.52 15.86 1.85
CA LEU A 197 14.85 15.71 1.24
C LEU A 197 15.64 17.02 1.20
N GLU A 198 14.99 18.13 0.86
CA GLU A 198 15.64 19.45 0.74
C GLU A 198 15.91 20.08 2.10
N ARG A 199 14.98 19.96 3.06
CA ARG A 199 15.06 20.64 4.35
C ARG A 199 15.92 19.91 5.37
N TYR A 200 15.95 18.57 5.31
CA TYR A 200 16.64 17.73 6.31
C TYR A 200 17.67 16.76 5.71
N PRO A 201 18.59 17.20 4.82
CA PRO A 201 19.48 16.30 4.11
C PRO A 201 20.46 15.54 5.02
N ALA A 202 20.76 16.06 6.22
CA ALA A 202 21.64 15.39 7.19
C ALA A 202 20.94 14.31 8.02
N GLU A 203 19.60 14.35 8.08
CA GLU A 203 18.79 13.47 8.92
C GLU A 203 18.02 12.43 8.07
N VAL A 204 17.85 12.70 6.78
CA VAL A 204 17.25 11.79 5.81
C VAL A 204 18.29 10.80 5.30
N ASP A 205 17.96 9.53 5.43
CA ASP A 205 18.60 8.40 4.77
C ASP A 205 17.57 7.73 3.84
N PRO A 206 17.71 7.85 2.51
CA PRO A 206 16.80 7.21 1.57
C PRO A 206 16.86 5.67 1.61
N ASN A 207 17.90 5.11 2.24
CA ASN A 207 18.08 3.68 2.47
C ASN A 207 17.62 3.25 3.87
N PHE A 208 17.01 4.16 4.64
CA PHE A 208 16.50 3.85 5.96
C PHE A 208 15.55 2.66 5.90
N PHE A 209 15.84 1.69 6.77
CA PHE A 209 15.01 0.52 6.91
C PHE A 209 13.98 0.70 8.02
N PHE A 210 12.72 0.67 7.62
CA PHE A 210 11.60 0.71 8.55
C PHE A 210 11.02 -0.69 8.80
N ASN A 211 11.18 -1.19 10.03
CA ASN A 211 10.50 -2.39 10.52
C ASN A 211 9.21 -1.98 11.23
N ALA A 212 8.08 -2.04 10.53
CA ALA A 212 6.75 -1.99 11.13
C ALA A 212 6.49 -3.36 11.78
N GLY A 213 6.75 -3.48 13.09
CA GLY A 213 6.81 -4.78 13.75
C GLY A 213 5.67 -5.76 13.43
N ALA A 214 6.08 -7.02 13.21
CA ALA A 214 5.39 -8.32 13.38
C ALA A 214 3.97 -8.59 12.82
N ASP A 215 3.23 -7.60 12.32
CA ASP A 215 2.02 -7.88 11.54
C ASP A 215 2.44 -8.02 10.07
N GLU A 216 2.38 -9.25 9.54
CA GLU A 216 3.00 -9.68 8.27
C GLU A 216 2.54 -8.92 7.01
N ASP A 217 1.53 -8.05 7.10
CA ASP A 217 0.82 -7.46 5.96
C ASP A 217 1.07 -5.95 5.72
N ASP A 218 1.74 -5.20 6.62
CA ASP A 218 1.89 -3.72 6.49
C ASP A 218 3.37 -3.25 6.57
N TRP A 219 4.27 -4.04 5.98
CA TRP A 219 5.71 -3.76 6.00
C TRP A 219 6.15 -2.91 4.80
N THR A 220 6.46 -1.64 5.04
CA THR A 220 7.12 -0.77 4.05
C THR A 220 8.61 -0.65 4.40
N PRO A 221 9.51 -1.40 3.74
CA PRO A 221 10.93 -1.50 4.13
C PRO A 221 11.71 -0.21 3.92
N THR A 222 11.54 0.44 2.77
CA THR A 222 12.31 1.61 2.35
C THR A 222 11.43 2.53 1.51
N ALA A 223 11.77 3.81 1.46
CA ALA A 223 11.03 4.78 0.66
C ALA A 223 11.01 4.39 -0.84
N LEU A 224 12.12 3.86 -1.36
CA LEU A 224 12.19 3.45 -2.76
C LEU A 224 11.25 2.27 -3.06
N PHE A 225 11.23 1.25 -2.20
CA PHE A 225 10.30 0.14 -2.36
C PHE A 225 8.85 0.63 -2.25
N ALA A 226 8.55 1.51 -1.29
CA ALA A 226 7.22 2.09 -1.11
C ALA A 226 6.71 2.77 -2.41
N ALA A 227 7.58 3.53 -3.07
CA ALA A 227 7.29 4.19 -4.34
C ALA A 227 7.10 3.19 -5.50
N CYS A 228 7.80 2.06 -5.48
CA CYS A 228 7.69 1.02 -6.51
C CYS A 228 6.46 0.13 -6.33
N ASN A 229 6.01 -0.07 -5.08
CA ASN A 229 4.94 -0.99 -4.70
C ASN A 229 3.54 -0.35 -4.63
N GLY A 230 3.45 0.97 -4.77
CA GLY A 230 2.17 1.69 -4.69
C GLY A 230 1.18 1.28 -5.80
N PRO A 231 -0.12 1.59 -5.65
CA PRO A 231 -1.11 1.31 -6.69
C PRO A 231 -0.99 2.22 -7.93
N PHE A 232 -0.20 3.29 -7.84
CA PHE A 232 0.00 4.29 -8.90
C PHE A 232 1.48 4.38 -9.28
N GLU A 233 1.73 4.68 -10.55
CA GLU A 233 3.07 4.85 -11.11
C GLU A 233 3.68 6.20 -10.68
N ASN A 234 4.41 6.20 -9.57
CA ASN A 234 5.01 7.39 -8.96
C ASN A 234 6.44 7.67 -9.47
N LEU A 235 6.62 7.82 -10.79
CA LEU A 235 7.94 8.01 -11.41
C LEU A 235 8.72 9.21 -10.84
N GLY A 236 8.03 10.32 -10.54
CA GLY A 236 8.66 11.52 -9.97
C GLY A 236 9.34 11.25 -8.62
N VAL A 237 8.63 10.55 -7.73
CA VAL A 237 9.14 10.13 -6.41
C VAL A 237 10.33 9.17 -6.57
N VAL A 238 10.23 8.18 -7.47
CA VAL A 238 11.32 7.22 -7.72
C VAL A 238 12.57 7.95 -8.20
N ARG A 239 12.46 8.84 -9.19
CA ARG A 239 13.60 9.62 -9.70
C ARG A 239 14.23 10.50 -8.62
N GLN A 240 13.42 11.13 -7.76
CA GLN A 240 13.93 11.92 -6.64
C GLN A 240 14.67 11.08 -5.61
N LEU A 241 14.14 9.91 -5.22
CA LEU A 241 14.79 9.00 -4.29
C LEU A 241 16.11 8.45 -4.84
N LEU A 242 16.13 8.05 -6.11
CA LEU A 242 17.35 7.59 -6.77
C LEU A 242 18.40 8.72 -6.84
N ALA A 243 17.99 9.94 -7.18
CA ALA A 243 18.88 11.11 -7.17
C ALA A 243 19.41 11.45 -5.76
N ALA A 244 18.62 11.16 -4.71
CA ALA A 244 19.04 11.30 -3.32
C ALA A 244 19.97 10.17 -2.83
N GLY A 245 20.26 9.16 -3.65
CA GLY A 245 21.15 8.05 -3.31
C GLY A 245 20.44 6.81 -2.74
N ALA A 246 19.14 6.64 -3.00
CA ALA A 246 18.46 5.38 -2.73
C ALA A 246 19.10 4.25 -3.54
N ASN A 247 19.42 3.15 -2.88
CA ASN A 247 20.01 1.97 -3.48
C ASN A 247 18.92 1.16 -4.21
N PRO A 248 18.97 1.02 -5.54
CA PRO A 248 17.97 0.24 -6.29
C PRO A 248 18.11 -1.27 -6.07
N ASN A 249 19.24 -1.72 -5.53
CA ASN A 249 19.59 -3.13 -5.30
C ASN A 249 19.42 -3.55 -3.84
N ILE A 250 18.56 -2.87 -3.08
CA ILE A 250 18.23 -3.32 -1.73
C ILE A 250 17.60 -4.71 -1.83
N PHE A 251 18.29 -5.68 -1.23
CA PHE A 251 17.86 -7.05 -1.16
C PHE A 251 17.29 -7.31 0.23
N MET A 252 15.97 -7.41 0.30
CA MET A 252 15.23 -7.81 1.50
C MET A 252 14.18 -8.86 1.10
N PRO A 253 13.87 -9.85 1.97
CA PRO A 253 12.83 -10.86 1.75
C PRO A 253 11.54 -10.25 1.19
N ASN A 254 11.16 -10.56 -0.06
CA ASN A 254 9.98 -10.01 -0.77
C ASN A 254 9.98 -8.48 -1.03
N HIS A 255 11.10 -7.80 -0.78
CA HIS A 255 11.16 -6.35 -0.59
C HIS A 255 12.20 -5.70 -1.53
N ILE A 256 12.18 -6.15 -2.78
CA ILE A 256 13.14 -5.75 -3.83
C ILE A 256 12.44 -4.74 -4.77
N PRO A 257 12.95 -3.49 -4.90
CA PRO A 257 12.29 -2.43 -5.67
C PRO A 257 11.93 -2.83 -7.11
N LEU A 258 12.87 -3.47 -7.82
CA LEU A 258 12.65 -3.92 -9.20
C LEU A 258 11.53 -4.97 -9.31
N LEU A 259 11.47 -5.91 -8.37
CA LEU A 259 10.42 -6.94 -8.36
C LEU A 259 9.05 -6.33 -8.02
N ALA A 260 9.00 -5.36 -7.10
CA ALA A 260 7.77 -4.64 -6.80
C ALA A 260 7.24 -3.86 -8.02
N ALA A 261 8.11 -3.15 -8.73
CA ALA A 261 7.76 -2.43 -9.95
C ALA A 261 7.31 -3.39 -11.07
N ALA A 262 7.97 -4.54 -11.23
CA ALA A 262 7.57 -5.59 -12.17
C ALA A 262 6.20 -6.19 -11.83
N ARG A 263 5.90 -6.42 -10.55
CA ARG A 263 4.61 -6.91 -10.08
C ARG A 263 3.48 -5.90 -10.33
N GLY A 264 3.75 -4.61 -10.14
CA GLY A 264 2.84 -3.50 -10.42
C GLY A 264 2.71 -3.15 -11.90
N ASN A 265 3.62 -3.63 -12.76
CA ASN A 265 3.71 -3.29 -14.20
C ASN A 265 3.95 -1.80 -14.45
N HIS A 266 4.78 -1.20 -13.61
CA HIS A 266 5.19 0.19 -13.72
C HIS A 266 6.39 0.30 -14.65
N ILE A 267 6.13 0.34 -15.95
CA ILE A 267 7.15 0.28 -17.01
C ILE A 267 8.16 1.40 -16.84
N ASP A 268 7.71 2.63 -16.61
CA ASP A 268 8.61 3.79 -16.52
C ASP A 268 9.45 3.73 -15.24
N ILE A 269 8.90 3.16 -14.15
CA ILE A 269 9.66 2.90 -12.91
C ILE A 269 10.72 1.82 -13.14
N ILE A 270 10.40 0.74 -13.85
CA ILE A 270 11.37 -0.31 -14.20
C ILE A 270 12.51 0.29 -15.02
N GLU A 271 12.20 1.13 -16.00
CA GLU A 271 13.24 1.83 -16.78
C GLU A 271 14.12 2.70 -15.90
N ALA A 272 13.53 3.54 -15.04
CA ALA A 272 14.29 4.40 -14.13
C ALA A 272 15.18 3.60 -13.16
N LEU A 273 14.69 2.48 -12.63
CA LEU A 273 15.48 1.60 -11.75
C LEU A 273 16.67 0.99 -12.51
N LEU A 274 16.45 0.49 -13.72
CA LEU A 274 17.51 -0.10 -14.55
C LEU A 274 18.54 0.95 -14.99
N GLU A 275 18.10 2.16 -15.34
CA GLU A 275 18.99 3.31 -15.61
C GLU A 275 19.85 3.67 -14.39
N ALA A 276 19.32 3.52 -13.18
CA ALA A 276 20.03 3.72 -11.93
C ALA A 276 20.90 2.52 -11.49
N GLY A 277 20.99 1.46 -12.31
CA GLY A 277 21.84 0.29 -12.06
C GLY A 277 21.19 -0.82 -11.23
N ALA A 278 19.85 -0.92 -11.24
CA ALA A 278 19.18 -2.09 -10.69
C ALA A 278 19.61 -3.39 -11.40
N ASP A 279 19.84 -4.45 -10.63
CA ASP A 279 20.18 -5.77 -11.14
C ASP A 279 18.93 -6.46 -11.69
N ILE A 280 18.89 -6.61 -13.02
CA ILE A 280 17.82 -7.31 -13.74
C ILE A 280 17.69 -8.79 -13.36
N HIS A 281 18.74 -9.39 -12.78
CA HIS A 281 18.78 -10.80 -12.40
C HIS A 281 18.43 -11.05 -10.93
N VAL A 282 18.00 -10.02 -10.19
CA VAL A 282 17.60 -10.14 -8.80
C VAL A 282 16.42 -11.11 -8.63
N ARG A 283 16.37 -11.77 -7.48
CA ARG A 283 15.42 -12.83 -7.15
C ARG A 283 14.91 -12.67 -5.74
N ASP A 284 13.65 -13.00 -5.48
CA ASP A 284 13.15 -13.11 -4.12
C ASP A 284 13.52 -14.47 -3.48
N ASP A 285 13.01 -14.72 -2.27
CA ASP A 285 13.27 -15.94 -1.51
C ASP A 285 12.68 -17.20 -2.17
N ARG A 286 11.73 -17.04 -3.10
CA ARG A 286 11.18 -18.12 -3.93
C ARG A 286 11.94 -18.28 -5.25
N LEU A 287 13.09 -17.61 -5.38
CA LEU A 287 13.89 -17.55 -6.61
C LEU A 287 13.14 -16.94 -7.81
N CYS A 288 12.02 -16.26 -7.56
CA CYS A 288 11.25 -15.56 -8.59
C CYS A 288 11.97 -14.26 -8.96
N GLY A 289 12.30 -14.12 -10.25
CA GLY A 289 12.85 -12.88 -10.81
C GLY A 289 11.78 -11.95 -11.38
N GLY A 290 12.20 -10.80 -11.93
CA GLY A 290 11.28 -9.78 -12.46
C GLY A 290 10.27 -10.34 -13.48
N ILE A 291 10.70 -11.24 -14.37
CA ILE A 291 9.81 -11.88 -15.35
C ILE A 291 8.69 -12.70 -14.66
N HIS A 292 8.99 -13.40 -13.58
CA HIS A 292 7.99 -14.20 -12.86
C HIS A 292 6.93 -13.31 -12.23
N HIS A 293 7.36 -12.20 -11.62
CA HIS A 293 6.47 -11.19 -11.01
C HIS A 293 5.59 -10.49 -12.04
N ALA A 294 6.14 -10.13 -13.20
CA ALA A 294 5.39 -9.55 -14.32
C ALA A 294 4.31 -10.53 -14.85
N LEU A 295 4.60 -11.83 -14.82
CA LEU A 295 3.69 -12.89 -15.28
C LEU A 295 2.71 -13.39 -14.19
N TYR A 296 2.80 -12.94 -12.93
CA TYR A 296 2.10 -13.59 -11.80
C TYR A 296 0.60 -13.30 -11.70
N TYR A 297 0.15 -12.09 -12.06
CA TYR A 297 -1.26 -11.68 -11.99
C TYR A 297 -1.99 -11.66 -13.34
N GLY A 298 -1.28 -11.96 -14.42
CA GLY A 298 -1.87 -12.24 -15.73
C GLY A 298 -1.36 -11.32 -16.81
N MET A 299 -1.63 -11.68 -18.06
CA MET A 299 -1.23 -10.89 -19.22
C MET A 299 -2.36 -9.95 -19.64
N ASN A 300 -2.07 -8.66 -19.65
CA ASN A 300 -2.79 -7.62 -20.37
C ASN A 300 -1.75 -6.72 -21.07
N VAL A 301 -2.21 -5.69 -21.78
CA VAL A 301 -1.33 -4.78 -22.56
C VAL A 301 -0.15 -4.23 -21.73
N SER A 302 -0.36 -3.94 -20.45
CA SER A 302 0.69 -3.43 -19.56
C SER A 302 1.74 -4.48 -19.20
N GLN A 303 1.32 -5.71 -18.85
CA GLN A 303 2.27 -6.79 -18.58
C GLN A 303 3.03 -7.21 -19.81
N SER A 304 2.39 -7.18 -20.98
CA SER A 304 3.07 -7.45 -22.25
C SER A 304 4.24 -6.49 -22.46
N ARG A 305 4.04 -5.19 -22.25
CA ARG A 305 5.12 -4.20 -22.32
C ARG A 305 6.18 -4.41 -21.25
N THR A 306 5.78 -4.72 -20.02
CA THR A 306 6.70 -5.02 -18.91
C THR A 306 7.58 -6.23 -19.22
N LEU A 307 6.98 -7.33 -19.71
CA LEU A 307 7.68 -8.54 -20.10
C LEU A 307 8.69 -8.27 -21.23
N ARG A 308 8.27 -7.54 -22.27
CA ARG A 308 9.15 -7.11 -23.37
C ARG A 308 10.32 -6.29 -22.85
N LEU A 309 10.05 -5.29 -22.02
CA LEU A 309 11.09 -4.45 -21.45
C LEU A 309 12.13 -5.28 -20.67
N LEU A 310 11.68 -6.17 -19.78
CA LEU A 310 12.58 -7.01 -19.00
C LEU A 310 13.45 -7.91 -19.88
N LEU A 311 12.87 -8.51 -20.94
CA LEU A 311 13.59 -9.35 -21.89
C LEU A 311 14.59 -8.56 -22.75
N GLU A 312 14.20 -7.38 -23.25
CA GLU A 312 15.08 -6.47 -24.00
C GLU A 312 16.28 -6.00 -23.15
N ARG A 313 16.10 -5.91 -21.84
CA ARG A 313 17.14 -5.54 -20.86
C ARG A 313 17.95 -6.74 -20.37
N GLY A 314 17.77 -7.91 -20.98
CA GLY A 314 18.61 -9.10 -20.78
C GLY A 314 18.13 -10.07 -19.70
N ALA A 315 16.88 -9.97 -19.23
CA ALA A 315 16.34 -10.95 -18.30
C ALA A 315 16.27 -12.35 -18.95
N ASP A 316 16.67 -13.39 -18.21
CA ASP A 316 16.76 -14.77 -18.73
C ASP A 316 15.36 -15.42 -18.82
N PRO A 317 14.86 -15.75 -20.03
CA PRO A 317 13.52 -16.32 -20.22
C PRO A 317 13.39 -17.78 -19.77
N ASN A 318 14.51 -18.46 -19.50
CA ASN A 318 14.56 -19.88 -19.13
C ASN A 318 14.78 -20.10 -17.64
N ARG A 319 15.03 -19.03 -16.90
CA ARG A 319 15.39 -19.09 -15.50
C ARG A 319 14.20 -19.59 -14.69
N ALA A 320 14.38 -20.66 -13.91
CA ALA A 320 13.31 -21.23 -13.09
C ALA A 320 13.31 -20.67 -11.64
N ASP A 321 12.12 -20.61 -11.05
CA ASP A 321 11.91 -20.33 -9.62
C ASP A 321 12.23 -21.55 -8.73
N ALA A 322 11.94 -21.46 -7.42
CA ALA A 322 12.21 -22.52 -6.45
C ALA A 322 11.42 -23.82 -6.72
N ASP A 323 10.26 -23.71 -7.36
CA ASP A 323 9.42 -24.84 -7.76
C ASP A 323 9.77 -25.35 -9.16
N SER A 324 10.91 -24.92 -9.71
CA SER A 324 11.35 -25.22 -11.08
C SER A 324 10.34 -24.75 -12.14
N VAL A 325 9.53 -23.75 -11.84
CA VAL A 325 8.60 -23.11 -12.77
C VAL A 325 9.36 -22.03 -13.52
N THR A 326 9.33 -22.10 -14.86
CA THR A 326 9.92 -21.06 -15.73
C THR A 326 8.86 -20.05 -16.16
N PRO A 327 9.25 -18.88 -16.69
CA PRO A 327 8.32 -17.93 -17.30
C PRO A 327 7.36 -18.58 -18.32
N MET A 328 7.86 -19.53 -19.10
CA MET A 328 7.07 -20.27 -20.09
C MET A 328 6.00 -21.16 -19.42
N HIS A 329 6.30 -21.77 -18.27
CA HIS A 329 5.30 -22.53 -17.51
C HIS A 329 4.17 -21.61 -17.04
N LEU A 330 4.52 -20.43 -16.50
CA LEU A 330 3.52 -19.44 -16.08
C LEU A 330 2.65 -19.03 -17.26
N ALA A 331 3.25 -18.62 -18.40
CA ALA A 331 2.53 -18.23 -19.61
C ALA A 331 1.54 -19.31 -20.09
N CYS A 332 1.92 -20.59 -20.00
CA CYS A 332 1.07 -21.73 -20.37
C CYS A 332 0.01 -22.13 -19.31
N ALA A 333 0.14 -21.66 -18.05
CA ALA A 333 -0.77 -21.99 -16.95
C ALA A 333 -2.01 -21.08 -16.89
N TRP A 334 -2.01 -19.95 -17.59
CA TRP A 334 -3.10 -18.96 -17.56
C TRP A 334 -4.39 -19.52 -18.16
N LYS A 335 -5.50 -19.45 -17.41
CA LYS A 335 -6.79 -20.11 -17.79
C LYS A 335 -7.81 -19.21 -18.50
N TYR A 336 -7.57 -17.89 -18.55
CA TYR A 336 -8.63 -16.92 -18.83
C TYR A 336 -8.64 -16.32 -20.25
N ASP A 337 -7.48 -16.12 -20.91
CA ASP A 337 -7.43 -15.71 -22.33
C ASP A 337 -6.25 -16.36 -23.08
N PRO A 338 -6.51 -17.23 -24.07
CA PRO A 338 -5.47 -17.84 -24.91
C PRO A 338 -4.74 -16.86 -25.85
N GLY A 339 -5.35 -15.71 -26.18
CA GLY A 339 -4.73 -14.68 -27.01
C GLY A 339 -3.53 -14.02 -26.33
N ASP A 340 -3.69 -13.72 -25.04
CA ASP A 340 -2.61 -13.14 -24.23
C ASP A 340 -1.50 -14.15 -23.94
N ALA A 341 -1.87 -15.42 -23.71
CA ALA A 341 -0.91 -16.51 -23.59
C ALA A 341 -0.10 -16.71 -24.88
N LYS A 342 -0.74 -16.62 -26.07
CA LYS A 342 -0.07 -16.72 -27.37
C LYS A 342 0.99 -15.63 -27.53
N TRP A 343 0.68 -14.41 -27.11
CA TRP A 343 1.61 -13.30 -27.16
C TRP A 343 2.81 -13.50 -26.22
N ALA A 344 2.55 -13.85 -24.96
CA ALA A 344 3.61 -14.07 -23.97
C ALA A 344 4.54 -15.24 -24.37
N VAL A 345 3.96 -16.35 -24.85
CA VAL A 345 4.72 -17.50 -25.38
C VAL A 345 5.53 -17.09 -26.61
N GLY A 346 4.92 -16.38 -27.56
CA GLY A 346 5.61 -15.91 -28.76
C GLY A 346 6.80 -15.01 -28.44
N LEU A 347 6.62 -14.07 -27.50
CA LEU A 347 7.70 -13.20 -27.05
C LEU A 347 8.80 -13.98 -26.31
N LEU A 348 8.43 -14.88 -25.41
CA LEU A 348 9.43 -15.70 -24.72
C LEU A 348 10.24 -16.53 -25.72
N LEU A 349 9.61 -17.11 -26.75
CA LEU A 349 10.30 -17.83 -27.83
C LEU A 349 11.23 -16.92 -28.64
N GLU A 350 10.81 -15.69 -28.97
CA GLU A 350 11.62 -14.69 -29.68
C GLU A 350 12.95 -14.41 -28.95
N PHE A 351 12.91 -14.34 -27.61
CA PHE A 351 14.07 -14.10 -26.76
C PHE A 351 14.81 -15.39 -26.33
N GLY A 352 14.49 -16.55 -26.92
CA GLY A 352 15.19 -17.81 -26.67
C GLY A 352 14.66 -18.63 -25.48
N GLY A 353 13.44 -18.35 -25.04
CA GLY A 353 12.70 -19.18 -24.09
C GLY A 353 12.43 -20.56 -24.68
N ALA A 354 12.75 -21.60 -23.93
CA ALA A 354 12.63 -22.98 -24.38
C ALA A 354 11.32 -23.60 -23.86
N PRO A 355 10.54 -24.26 -24.73
CA PRO A 355 9.27 -24.88 -24.36
C PRO A 355 9.44 -26.24 -23.67
N SER A 356 10.66 -26.78 -23.65
CA SER A 356 11.00 -28.11 -23.15
C SER A 356 12.15 -28.09 -22.13
N VAL A 357 12.34 -26.98 -21.40
CA VAL A 357 13.38 -26.93 -20.37
C VAL A 357 13.16 -28.08 -19.38
N ASN A 358 14.22 -28.83 -19.06
CA ASN A 358 14.21 -29.95 -18.11
C ASN A 358 13.93 -29.54 -16.64
N HIS A 359 13.57 -28.27 -16.41
CA HIS A 359 12.98 -27.83 -15.16
C HIS A 359 11.55 -28.36 -15.13
N VAL A 360 11.39 -29.54 -14.54
CA VAL A 360 10.08 -30.07 -14.22
C VAL A 360 9.52 -29.23 -13.09
N SER A 361 8.32 -28.66 -13.25
CA SER A 361 7.63 -27.98 -12.15
C SER A 361 7.53 -28.91 -10.93
N GLY A 362 7.15 -28.41 -9.76
CA GLY A 362 6.83 -29.27 -8.60
C GLY A 362 5.86 -30.44 -8.89
N ALA A 363 5.10 -30.38 -9.99
CA ALA A 363 4.22 -31.43 -10.50
C ALA A 363 4.83 -32.34 -11.60
N GLY A 364 6.11 -32.20 -11.95
CA GLY A 364 6.75 -33.02 -12.97
C GLY A 364 6.52 -32.57 -14.41
N GLN A 365 5.89 -31.41 -14.62
CA GLN A 365 5.37 -30.98 -15.93
C GLN A 365 6.34 -30.04 -16.63
N THR A 366 6.40 -30.11 -17.97
CA THR A 366 7.05 -29.08 -18.81
C THR A 366 6.03 -28.02 -19.26
N PRO A 367 6.45 -26.87 -19.82
CA PRO A 367 5.52 -25.83 -20.28
C PRO A 367 4.47 -26.35 -21.27
N VAL A 368 4.86 -27.27 -22.16
CA VAL A 368 3.94 -27.90 -23.12
C VAL A 368 2.90 -28.78 -22.41
N ASP A 369 3.27 -29.50 -21.35
CA ASP A 369 2.33 -30.32 -20.59
C ASP A 369 1.33 -29.46 -19.81
N VAL A 370 1.79 -28.33 -19.27
CA VAL A 370 0.93 -27.34 -18.62
C VAL A 370 -0.11 -26.84 -19.62
N ALA A 371 0.31 -26.41 -20.82
CA ALA A 371 -0.60 -25.98 -21.90
C ALA A 371 -1.60 -27.08 -22.29
N ARG A 372 -1.16 -28.34 -22.37
CA ARG A 372 -2.03 -29.49 -22.67
C ARG A 372 -3.09 -29.74 -21.58
N SER A 373 -2.76 -29.45 -20.32
CA SER A 373 -3.62 -29.65 -19.15
C SER A 373 -4.65 -28.52 -18.93
N CYS A 374 -4.33 -27.28 -19.33
CA CYS A 374 -5.18 -26.10 -19.14
C CYS A 374 -6.40 -26.03 -20.06
N SER A 375 -6.59 -27.02 -20.94
CA SER A 375 -7.54 -27.00 -22.04
C SER A 375 -9.03 -27.15 -21.66
N GLY A 376 -9.48 -26.69 -20.49
CA GLY A 376 -10.85 -26.86 -20.02
C GLY A 376 -11.87 -25.85 -20.57
N SER A 377 -11.44 -24.60 -20.84
CA SER A 377 -12.32 -23.46 -21.14
C SER A 377 -12.10 -22.77 -22.50
N GLY A 378 -10.97 -23.01 -23.18
CA GLY A 378 -10.57 -22.35 -24.45
C GLY A 378 -9.92 -23.32 -25.45
N LEU A 379 -10.51 -24.51 -25.59
CA LEU A 379 -9.93 -25.71 -26.21
C LEU A 379 -9.23 -25.53 -27.57
N ARG A 380 -9.80 -24.75 -28.50
CA ARG A 380 -9.30 -24.58 -29.88
C ARG A 380 -8.03 -23.72 -29.94
N GLN A 381 -8.02 -22.61 -29.21
CA GLN A 381 -6.93 -21.64 -29.27
C GLN A 381 -5.66 -22.19 -28.58
N TRP A 382 -5.81 -23.02 -27.54
CA TRP A 382 -4.68 -23.73 -26.94
C TRP A 382 -4.08 -24.80 -27.87
N SER A 383 -4.89 -25.52 -28.65
CA SER A 383 -4.35 -26.43 -29.66
C SER A 383 -3.62 -25.70 -30.78
N GLU A 384 -4.13 -24.54 -31.22
CA GLU A 384 -3.49 -23.68 -32.21
C GLU A 384 -2.16 -23.12 -31.66
N LEU A 385 -2.12 -22.63 -30.41
CA LEU A 385 -0.90 -22.18 -29.75
C LEU A 385 0.16 -23.29 -29.68
N VAL A 386 -0.24 -24.50 -29.25
CA VAL A 386 0.68 -25.64 -29.14
C VAL A 386 1.20 -26.06 -30.52
N GLU A 387 0.32 -26.10 -31.52
CA GLU A 387 0.67 -26.50 -32.89
C GLU A 387 1.57 -25.47 -33.58
N GLU A 388 1.23 -24.19 -33.52
CA GLU A 388 1.91 -23.13 -34.26
C GLU A 388 3.19 -22.66 -33.57
N LEU A 389 3.19 -22.51 -32.24
CA LEU A 389 4.29 -21.85 -31.52
C LEU A 389 5.17 -22.82 -30.74
N LEU A 390 4.60 -23.79 -30.03
CA LEU A 390 5.40 -24.63 -29.14
C LEU A 390 6.02 -25.81 -29.89
N LEU A 391 5.26 -26.52 -30.72
CA LEU A 391 5.68 -27.74 -31.42
C LEU A 391 7.01 -27.58 -32.22
N PRO A 392 7.25 -26.48 -32.96
CA PRO A 392 8.49 -26.31 -33.72
C PRO A 392 9.74 -26.24 -32.83
N HIS A 393 9.57 -25.80 -31.58
CA HIS A 393 10.66 -25.52 -30.65
C HIS A 393 10.87 -26.64 -29.61
N ILE A 394 10.10 -27.74 -29.66
CA ILE A 394 10.29 -28.92 -28.79
C ILE A 394 11.51 -29.70 -29.27
N THR A 395 12.58 -29.73 -28.49
CA THR A 395 13.82 -30.45 -28.83
C THR A 395 13.79 -31.94 -28.44
N ASP A 396 12.97 -32.32 -27.46
CA ASP A 396 12.78 -33.71 -27.04
C ASP A 396 11.85 -34.45 -28.02
N GLU A 397 12.41 -35.42 -28.75
CA GLU A 397 11.70 -36.22 -29.76
C GLU A 397 10.53 -37.02 -29.17
N LYS A 398 10.70 -37.58 -27.97
CA LYS A 398 9.63 -38.34 -27.29
C LYS A 398 8.47 -37.41 -26.99
N LYS A 399 8.78 -36.24 -26.44
CA LYS A 399 7.78 -35.24 -26.04
C LYS A 399 7.08 -34.61 -27.24
N ARG A 400 7.83 -34.40 -28.32
CA ARG A 400 7.31 -33.96 -29.62
C ARG A 400 6.28 -34.96 -30.15
N GLN A 401 6.61 -36.25 -30.15
CA GLN A 401 5.69 -37.29 -30.62
C GLN A 401 4.42 -37.37 -29.75
N GLU A 402 4.56 -37.33 -28.42
CA GLU A 402 3.40 -37.28 -27.50
C GLU A 402 2.50 -36.06 -27.73
N THR A 403 3.09 -34.92 -28.11
CA THR A 403 2.37 -33.68 -28.43
C THR A 403 1.62 -33.81 -29.76
N ILE A 404 2.24 -34.42 -30.78
CA ILE A 404 1.60 -34.71 -32.08
C ILE A 404 0.41 -35.65 -31.91
N ASP A 405 0.57 -36.73 -31.14
CA ASP A 405 -0.50 -37.69 -30.91
C ASP A 405 -1.65 -37.08 -30.12
N TRP A 406 -1.34 -36.18 -29.17
CA TRP A 406 -2.34 -35.37 -28.48
C TRP A 406 -3.10 -34.46 -29.46
N LEU A 407 -2.42 -33.73 -30.35
CA LEU A 407 -3.05 -32.88 -31.37
C LEU A 407 -3.96 -33.69 -32.31
N ARG A 408 -3.50 -34.86 -32.77
CA ARG A 408 -4.27 -35.79 -33.62
C ARG A 408 -5.53 -36.29 -32.92
N SER A 409 -5.41 -36.73 -31.66
CA SER A 409 -6.55 -37.21 -30.87
C SER A 409 -7.66 -36.16 -30.69
N ARG A 410 -7.31 -34.87 -30.80
CA ARG A 410 -8.23 -33.74 -30.68
C ARG A 410 -8.82 -33.28 -32.01
N ARG A 411 -8.05 -33.35 -33.11
CA ARG A 411 -8.60 -33.15 -34.48
C ARG A 411 -9.69 -34.16 -34.82
N VAL A 412 -9.50 -35.43 -34.45
CA VAL A 412 -10.46 -36.51 -34.72
C VAL A 412 -11.80 -36.31 -33.98
N LYS A 413 -11.83 -35.53 -32.89
CA LYS A 413 -13.07 -35.23 -32.15
C LYS A 413 -13.89 -34.07 -32.72
N ASN A 414 -13.34 -33.27 -33.66
CA ASN A 414 -14.06 -32.20 -34.35
C ASN A 414 -14.17 -32.53 -35.86
N PRO A 415 -15.25 -33.18 -36.31
CA PRO A 415 -15.35 -33.76 -37.65
C PRO A 415 -15.57 -32.75 -38.80
N THR A 416 -15.37 -31.44 -38.60
CA THR A 416 -15.65 -30.42 -39.63
C THR A 416 -14.42 -29.80 -40.31
N GLU A 417 -13.19 -30.16 -39.95
CA GLU A 417 -11.98 -29.64 -40.62
C GLU A 417 -10.99 -30.76 -41.00
N LEU A 418 -11.48 -31.76 -41.75
CA LEU A 418 -10.63 -32.77 -42.41
C LEU A 418 -9.81 -32.20 -43.60
N ASP A 419 -9.89 -30.90 -43.89
CA ASP A 419 -9.32 -30.31 -45.12
C ASP A 419 -7.99 -29.54 -44.95
N VAL A 420 -7.53 -29.28 -43.72
CA VAL A 420 -6.26 -28.56 -43.51
C VAL A 420 -5.07 -29.51 -43.27
N ALA A 421 -5.33 -30.72 -42.74
CA ALA A 421 -4.30 -31.74 -42.52
C ALA A 421 -3.70 -32.29 -43.82
N THR A 422 -4.38 -32.10 -44.96
CA THR A 422 -3.94 -32.53 -46.29
C THR A 422 -3.02 -31.53 -46.99
N ARG A 423 -2.77 -30.34 -46.42
CA ARG A 423 -1.91 -29.32 -47.03
C ARG A 423 -0.44 -29.37 -46.65
N PHE A 424 -0.06 -30.07 -45.58
CA PHE A 424 1.34 -30.11 -45.11
C PHE A 424 2.08 -31.42 -45.38
N THR A 425 1.39 -32.50 -45.76
CA THR A 425 2.04 -33.78 -46.06
C THR A 425 2.54 -33.91 -47.50
N THR A 426 2.23 -32.97 -48.40
CA THR A 426 2.54 -33.06 -49.84
C THR A 426 3.63 -32.12 -50.35
N ALA A 427 4.28 -31.31 -49.52
CA ALA A 427 5.23 -30.30 -49.99
C ALA A 427 6.71 -30.50 -49.60
N LEU A 428 7.10 -31.63 -48.98
CA LEU A 428 8.48 -31.80 -48.51
C LEU A 428 9.20 -33.08 -48.98
N TRP A 429 8.57 -33.90 -49.82
CA TRP A 429 9.18 -35.15 -50.28
C TRP A 429 8.90 -35.37 -51.77
N ASP A 430 9.80 -34.89 -52.62
CA ASP A 430 10.23 -35.61 -53.83
C ASP A 430 11.64 -35.10 -54.23
N PRO A 431 12.51 -35.98 -54.78
CA PRO A 431 13.98 -35.85 -54.75
C PRO A 431 14.59 -34.78 -55.67
#